data_AF-X7RW34-F1
#
_entry.id   AF-X7RW34-F1
#
_cell.length_a   1.000
_cell.length_b   1.000
_cell.length_c   1.000
_cell.angle_alpha   90.00
_cell.angle_beta   90.00
_cell.angle_gamma   90.00
#
_symmetry.space_group_name_H-M   'P 1'
#
loop_
_entity.id
_entity.type
_entity.pdbx_description
1 polymer ?
#
loop_
_entity_poly.entity_id
_entity_poly.type
_entity_poly.pdbx_seq_one_letter_code
_entity_poly.pdbx_strand_id
1 'polypeptide(L)'
;MICEELKSRKNFVEEDFIELRDSVEELISVIEKYKDMRKDSDGYIRELKKFLEEVNLTLEEKKITDSELKNLNSLGESYFNSHINSISEYGVYDKNDLEKTHKVNREITVAVNRFGKILYKITEKVMYHMI
;
A
#
# COMPACT_ATOMS: atom_id res chain seq x y z
N MET A 1 28.46 -10.46 0.71
CA MET A 1 28.04 -11.25 1.89
C MET A 1 26.89 -10.50 2.58
N ILE A 2 25.78 -10.30 1.86
CA ILE A 2 24.60 -9.54 2.30
C ILE A 2 23.37 -10.47 2.31
N CYS A 3 23.29 -11.38 1.32
CA CYS A 3 22.24 -12.41 1.24
C CYS A 3 22.17 -13.35 2.45
N GLU A 4 23.29 -13.68 3.11
CA GLU A 4 23.26 -14.60 4.25
C GLU A 4 22.74 -13.95 5.54
N GLU A 5 23.00 -12.65 5.75
CA GLU A 5 22.41 -11.90 6.87
C GLU A 5 20.90 -11.70 6.68
N LEU A 6 20.45 -11.39 5.46
CA LEU A 6 19.02 -11.27 5.14
C LEU A 6 18.28 -12.61 5.29
N LYS A 7 18.87 -13.73 4.85
CA LYS A 7 18.31 -15.09 5.03
C LYS A 7 18.17 -15.52 6.49
N SER A 8 18.94 -14.91 7.40
CA SER A 8 18.87 -15.20 8.84
C SER A 8 17.75 -14.44 9.59
N ARG A 9 17.16 -13.40 8.99
CA ARG A 9 16.15 -12.56 9.64
C ARG A 9 14.75 -12.86 9.12
N LYS A 10 14.19 -13.97 9.61
CA LYS A 10 12.77 -14.32 9.43
C LYS A 10 11.80 -13.17 9.81
N ASN A 11 12.24 -12.27 10.69
CA ASN A 11 11.43 -11.19 11.26
C ASN A 11 11.67 -9.79 10.65
N PHE A 12 12.60 -9.60 9.70
CA PHE A 12 12.96 -8.24 9.28
C PHE A 12 11.86 -7.54 8.45
N VAL A 13 11.02 -8.33 7.78
CA VAL A 13 10.06 -7.85 6.77
C VAL A 13 8.62 -8.27 7.08
N GLU A 14 8.41 -9.33 7.86
CA GLU A 14 7.08 -9.93 8.08
C GLU A 14 6.13 -8.97 8.81
N GLU A 15 6.57 -8.32 9.90
CA GLU A 15 5.74 -7.36 10.65
C GLU A 15 5.37 -6.13 9.82
N ASP A 16 6.31 -5.59 9.02
CA ASP A 16 6.02 -4.42 8.19
C ASP A 16 5.06 -4.77 7.04
N PHE A 17 5.18 -5.96 6.44
CA PHE A 17 4.25 -6.41 5.40
C PHE A 17 2.86 -6.74 5.96
N ILE A 18 2.78 -7.21 7.21
CA ILE A 18 1.50 -7.32 7.93
C ILE A 18 0.87 -5.93 8.12
N GLU A 19 1.64 -4.94 8.60
CA GLU A 19 1.17 -3.55 8.69
C GLU A 19 0.71 -3.02 7.31
N LEU A 20 1.45 -3.34 6.24
CA LEU A 20 1.11 -2.94 4.88
C LEU A 20 -0.22 -3.55 4.44
N ARG A 21 -0.38 -4.86 4.59
CA ARG A 21 -1.63 -5.59 4.30
C ARG A 21 -2.81 -4.93 5.01
N ASP A 22 -2.71 -4.76 6.32
CA ASP A 22 -3.79 -4.21 7.14
C ASP A 22 -4.16 -2.78 6.71
N SER A 23 -3.16 -1.98 6.31
CA SER A 23 -3.39 -0.62 5.81
C SER A 23 -4.09 -0.58 4.44
N VAL A 24 -3.81 -1.55 3.57
CA VAL A 24 -4.45 -1.68 2.25
C VAL A 24 -5.90 -2.13 2.44
N GLU A 25 -6.16 -3.06 3.35
CA GLU A 25 -7.52 -3.48 3.70
C GLU A 25 -8.35 -2.31 4.26
N GLU A 26 -7.78 -1.49 5.16
CA GLU A 26 -8.42 -0.28 5.67
C GLU A 26 -8.76 0.69 4.52
N LEU A 27 -7.80 0.95 3.62
CA LEU A 27 -7.99 1.85 2.49
C LEU A 27 -9.07 1.35 1.52
N ILE A 28 -9.08 0.06 1.19
CA ILE A 28 -10.11 -0.56 0.35
C ILE A 28 -11.48 -0.37 1.01
N SER A 29 -11.61 -0.66 2.30
CA SER A 29 -12.87 -0.54 3.03
C SER A 29 -13.42 0.90 3.03
N VAL A 30 -12.55 1.89 3.26
CA VAL A 30 -12.92 3.32 3.23
C VAL A 30 -13.38 3.73 1.82
N ILE A 31 -12.66 3.32 0.77
CA ILE A 31 -13.03 3.64 -0.61
C ILE A 31 -14.34 2.94 -1.00
N GLU A 32 -14.51 1.66 -0.68
CA GLU A 32 -15.73 0.90 -0.97
C GLU A 32 -16.98 1.52 -0.34
N LYS A 33 -16.86 2.01 0.90
CA LYS A 33 -17.95 2.71 1.62
C LYS A 33 -18.47 3.94 0.88
N TYR A 34 -17.63 4.61 0.11
CA TYR A 34 -17.96 5.87 -0.57
C TYR A 34 -17.84 5.81 -2.09
N LYS A 35 -17.73 4.60 -2.66
CA LYS A 35 -17.41 4.39 -4.07
C LYS A 35 -18.38 5.06 -5.03
N ASP A 36 -19.66 5.14 -4.68
CA ASP A 36 -20.71 5.73 -5.53
C ASP A 36 -20.59 7.27 -5.64
N MET A 37 -19.78 7.89 -4.78
CA MET A 37 -19.50 9.33 -4.82
C MET A 37 -18.39 9.70 -5.81
N ARG A 38 -17.72 8.72 -6.44
CA ARG A 38 -16.74 8.93 -7.52
C ARG A 38 -16.85 7.82 -8.57
N LYS A 39 -17.02 8.21 -9.84
CA LYS A 39 -17.24 7.29 -10.97
C LYS A 39 -16.16 6.21 -11.14
N ASP A 40 -14.90 6.54 -10.85
CA ASP A 40 -13.76 5.65 -11.14
C ASP A 40 -13.33 4.79 -9.95
N SER A 41 -14.10 4.79 -8.85
CA SER A 41 -13.76 4.07 -7.62
C SER A 41 -13.54 2.58 -7.83
N ASP A 42 -14.32 1.94 -8.69
CA ASP A 42 -14.17 0.50 -8.97
C ASP A 42 -12.80 0.17 -9.59
N GLY A 43 -12.25 1.09 -10.39
CA GLY A 43 -10.90 0.96 -10.94
C GLY A 43 -9.85 0.98 -9.83
N TYR A 44 -9.96 1.94 -8.91
CA TYR A 44 -9.07 2.06 -7.74
C TYR A 44 -9.13 0.85 -6.82
N ILE A 45 -10.35 0.40 -6.47
CA ILE A 45 -10.57 -0.76 -5.61
C ILE A 45 -9.95 -2.02 -6.25
N ARG A 46 -10.11 -2.20 -7.56
CA ARG A 46 -9.53 -3.35 -8.27
C ARG A 46 -8.00 -3.35 -8.20
N GLU A 47 -7.35 -2.22 -8.44
CA GLU A 47 -5.89 -2.16 -8.37
C GLU A 47 -5.39 -2.36 -6.93
N LEU A 48 -6.07 -1.80 -5.92
CA LEU A 48 -5.77 -2.06 -4.51
C LEU A 48 -5.91 -3.54 -4.12
N LYS A 49 -6.93 -4.24 -4.64
CA LYS A 49 -7.13 -5.67 -4.39
C LYS A 49 -6.04 -6.54 -5.01
N LYS A 50 -5.60 -6.24 -6.24
CA LYS A 50 -4.43 -6.91 -6.84
C LYS A 50 -3.18 -6.68 -6.01
N PHE A 51 -2.98 -5.44 -5.58
CA PHE A 51 -1.85 -5.11 -4.73
C PHE A 51 -1.89 -5.89 -3.38
N LEU A 52 -3.06 -5.98 -2.75
CA LEU A 52 -3.25 -6.77 -1.54
C LEU A 52 -2.93 -8.26 -1.76
N GLU A 53 -3.30 -8.82 -2.92
CA GLU A 53 -2.97 -10.21 -3.30
C GLU A 53 -1.46 -10.42 -3.39
N GLU A 54 -0.73 -9.49 -4.01
CA GLU A 54 0.75 -9.53 -4.08
C GLU A 54 1.41 -9.46 -2.69
N VAL A 55 0.89 -8.61 -1.79
CA VAL A 55 1.36 -8.54 -0.40
C VAL A 55 1.11 -9.86 0.33
N ASN A 56 -0.08 -10.45 0.16
CA ASN A 56 -0.43 -11.71 0.80
C ASN A 56 0.43 -12.88 0.29
N LEU A 57 0.69 -12.96 -1.01
CA LEU A 57 1.61 -13.95 -1.58
C LEU A 57 3.02 -13.81 -0.98
N THR A 58 3.50 -12.57 -0.86
CA THR A 58 4.80 -12.28 -0.24
C THR A 58 4.88 -12.73 1.22
N LEU A 59 3.78 -12.60 1.98
CA LEU A 59 3.67 -13.09 3.36
C LEU A 59 3.57 -14.63 3.45
N GLU A 60 2.85 -15.27 2.52
CA GLU A 60 2.65 -16.73 2.50
C GLU A 60 3.93 -17.51 2.16
N GLU A 61 4.74 -17.03 1.22
CA GLU A 61 5.96 -17.73 0.79
C GLU A 61 7.04 -17.78 1.88
N LYS A 62 6.92 -16.99 2.96
CA LYS A 62 7.79 -16.96 4.17
C LYS A 62 9.29 -16.82 3.90
N LYS A 63 9.70 -16.60 2.65
CA LYS A 63 11.07 -16.43 2.17
C LYS A 63 11.03 -15.54 0.93
N ILE A 64 11.19 -14.24 1.13
CA ILE A 64 11.54 -13.34 0.02
C ILE A 64 12.95 -13.75 -0.46
N THR A 65 13.06 -14.24 -1.68
CA THR A 65 14.34 -14.51 -2.33
C THR A 65 15.08 -13.21 -2.64
N ASP A 66 16.40 -13.26 -2.82
CA ASP A 66 17.19 -12.08 -3.19
C ASP A 66 16.72 -11.44 -4.52
N SER A 67 16.12 -12.23 -5.43
CA SER A 67 15.50 -11.70 -6.65
C SER A 67 14.14 -11.06 -6.40
N GLU A 68 13.32 -11.61 -5.50
CA GLU A 68 12.06 -10.98 -5.08
C GLU A 68 12.31 -9.70 -4.28
N LEU A 69 13.40 -9.62 -3.52
CA LEU A 69 13.80 -8.40 -2.81
C LEU A 69 14.28 -7.30 -3.78
N LYS A 70 15.03 -7.69 -4.83
CA LYS A 70 15.37 -6.78 -5.94
C LYS A 70 14.14 -6.36 -6.74
N ASN A 71 13.20 -7.27 -6.96
CA ASN A 71 11.91 -6.95 -7.56
C ASN A 71 11.10 -6.02 -6.64
N LEU A 72 11.15 -6.20 -5.32
CA LEU A 72 10.54 -5.31 -4.33
C LEU A 72 11.16 -3.92 -4.35
N ASN A 73 12.45 -3.77 -4.65
CA ASN A 73 13.07 -2.46 -4.87
C ASN A 73 12.59 -1.80 -6.17
N SER A 74 12.48 -2.59 -7.24
CA SER A 74 11.88 -2.14 -8.51
C SER A 74 10.38 -1.82 -8.36
N LEU A 75 9.65 -2.56 -7.52
CA LEU A 75 8.26 -2.31 -7.11
C LEU A 75 8.20 -1.05 -6.22
N GLY A 76 9.15 -0.89 -5.30
CA GLY A 76 9.53 0.32 -4.55
C GLY A 76 9.41 1.60 -5.35
N GLU A 77 10.29 1.72 -6.33
CA GLU A 77 10.46 2.99 -7.06
C GLU A 77 9.36 3.24 -8.09
N SER A 78 8.86 2.19 -8.75
CA SER A 78 7.92 2.36 -9.88
C SER A 78 6.48 2.03 -9.51
N TYR A 79 6.24 0.91 -8.83
CA TYR A 79 4.91 0.39 -8.53
C TYR A 79 4.27 1.17 -7.37
N PHE A 80 4.99 1.33 -6.27
CA PHE A 80 4.52 2.01 -5.07
C PHE A 80 4.36 3.51 -5.24
N ASN A 81 5.30 4.18 -5.90
CA ASN A 81 5.16 5.59 -6.23
C ASN A 81 3.99 5.84 -7.20
N SER A 82 3.76 4.95 -8.16
CA SER A 82 2.62 5.05 -9.09
C SER A 82 1.28 4.91 -8.33
N HIS A 83 1.18 3.92 -7.46
CA HIS A 83 -0.01 3.72 -6.64
C HIS A 83 -0.22 4.85 -5.62
N ILE A 84 0.83 5.35 -4.95
CA ILE A 84 0.74 6.53 -4.06
C ILE A 84 0.22 7.73 -4.83
N ASN A 85 0.80 8.06 -5.99
CA ASN A 85 0.36 9.23 -6.76
C ASN A 85 -1.12 9.10 -7.13
N SER A 86 -1.50 7.95 -7.67
CA SER A 86 -2.89 7.67 -8.05
C SER A 86 -3.85 7.79 -6.85
N ILE A 87 -3.50 7.21 -5.70
CA ILE A 87 -4.33 7.17 -4.48
C ILE A 87 -4.35 8.53 -3.76
N SER A 88 -3.26 9.30 -3.79
CA SER A 88 -3.17 10.63 -3.19
C SER A 88 -4.12 11.63 -3.84
N GLU A 89 -4.49 11.37 -5.11
CA GLU A 89 -5.48 12.13 -5.86
C GLU A 89 -6.92 11.60 -5.64
N TYR A 90 -7.11 10.57 -4.81
CA TYR A 90 -8.43 10.04 -4.52
C TYR A 90 -9.21 10.97 -3.60
N GLY A 91 -10.21 11.63 -4.17
CA GLY A 91 -11.23 12.40 -3.46
C GLY A 91 -12.61 12.17 -4.05
N VAL A 92 -13.64 12.32 -3.22
CA VAL A 92 -15.03 12.22 -3.63
C VAL A 92 -15.69 13.59 -3.60
N TYR A 93 -16.80 13.74 -4.32
CA TYR A 93 -17.52 15.01 -4.38
C TYR A 93 -19.04 14.79 -4.50
N ASP A 94 -19.78 15.31 -3.53
CA ASP A 94 -21.24 15.37 -3.54
C ASP A 94 -21.68 16.84 -3.64
N LYS A 95 -22.16 17.23 -4.83
CA LYS A 95 -22.57 18.62 -5.12
C LYS A 95 -23.73 19.12 -4.23
N ASN A 96 -24.49 18.20 -3.63
CA ASN A 96 -25.65 18.53 -2.81
C ASN A 96 -25.31 18.59 -1.32
N ASP A 97 -24.15 18.07 -0.91
CA ASP A 97 -23.76 17.96 0.50
C ASP A 97 -22.24 18.12 0.67
N LEU A 98 -21.81 19.38 0.80
CA LEU A 98 -20.41 19.76 0.99
C LEU A 98 -19.86 19.32 2.34
N GLU A 99 -20.68 19.32 3.39
CA GLU A 99 -20.25 18.90 4.73
C GLU A 99 -19.90 17.41 4.73
N LYS A 100 -20.77 16.58 4.14
CA LYS A 100 -20.50 15.16 3.90
C LYS A 100 -19.24 14.97 3.05
N THR A 101 -19.11 15.73 1.96
CA THR A 101 -17.91 15.69 1.11
C THR A 101 -16.63 15.92 1.91
N HIS A 102 -16.58 16.96 2.75
CA HIS A 102 -15.41 17.25 3.59
C HIS A 102 -15.13 16.14 4.61
N LYS A 103 -16.16 15.63 5.27
CA LYS A 103 -16.02 14.54 6.26
C LYS A 103 -15.47 13.27 5.62
N VAL A 104 -16.00 12.89 4.46
CA VAL A 104 -15.56 11.70 3.73
C VAL A 104 -14.13 11.86 3.23
N ASN A 105 -13.79 12.99 2.61
CA ASN A 105 -12.42 13.23 2.14
C ASN A 105 -11.40 13.27 3.28
N ARG A 106 -11.79 13.68 4.49
CA ARG A 106 -10.94 13.59 5.67
C ARG A 106 -10.66 12.14 6.08
N GLU A 107 -11.67 11.27 6.06
CA GLU A 107 -11.54 9.84 6.35
C GLU A 107 -10.61 9.16 5.33
N ILE A 108 -10.83 9.42 4.04
CA ILE A 108 -9.96 8.96 2.94
C ILE A 108 -8.52 9.44 3.15
N THR A 109 -8.32 10.74 3.38
CA THR A 109 -6.99 11.33 3.55
C THR A 109 -6.23 10.69 4.72
N VAL A 110 -6.91 10.33 5.80
CA VAL A 110 -6.29 9.62 6.93
C VAL A 110 -5.82 8.22 6.51
N ALA A 111 -6.67 7.45 5.82
CA ALA A 111 -6.31 6.11 5.34
C ALA A 111 -5.14 6.15 4.33
N VAL A 112 -5.19 7.07 3.37
CA VAL A 112 -4.11 7.27 2.38
C VAL A 112 -2.79 7.62 3.06
N ASN A 113 -2.81 8.51 4.05
CA ASN A 113 -1.60 8.89 4.79
C ASN A 113 -1.01 7.73 5.61
N ARG A 114 -1.84 6.86 6.18
CA ARG A 114 -1.37 5.66 6.89
C ARG A 114 -0.70 4.69 5.94
N PHE A 115 -1.38 4.35 4.85
CA PHE A 115 -0.85 3.51 3.79
C PHE A 115 0.50 4.03 3.27
N GLY A 116 0.58 5.31 2.89
CA GLY A 116 1.81 5.92 2.38
C GLY A 116 2.98 5.89 3.36
N LYS A 117 2.73 6.07 4.67
CA LYS A 117 3.78 5.99 5.70
C LYS A 117 4.37 4.60 5.86
N ILE A 118 3.53 3.57 5.87
CA ILE A 118 3.97 2.18 6.00
C ILE A 118 4.76 1.76 4.76
N LEU A 119 4.28 2.18 3.59
CA LEU A 119 4.95 1.94 2.34
C LEU A 119 6.35 2.57 2.31
N TYR A 120 6.45 3.85 2.70
CA TYR A 120 7.73 4.55 2.81
C TYR A 120 8.69 3.86 3.78
N LYS A 121 8.21 3.44 4.96
CA LYS A 121 8.99 2.68 5.96
C LYS A 121 9.59 1.40 5.36
N ILE A 122 8.83 0.66 4.56
CA ILE A 122 9.30 -0.56 3.88
C ILE A 122 10.31 -0.22 2.80
N THR A 123 10.02 0.76 1.95
CA THR A 123 10.93 1.20 0.88
C THR A 123 12.28 1.64 1.43
N GLU A 124 12.31 2.45 2.49
CA GLU A 124 13.56 2.84 3.15
C GLU A 124 14.32 1.62 3.67
N LYS A 125 13.66 0.70 4.39
CA LYS A 125 14.29 -0.51 4.90
C LYS A 125 14.91 -1.36 3.80
N VAL A 126 14.21 -1.54 2.68
CA VAL A 126 14.69 -2.28 1.51
C VAL A 126 15.92 -1.59 0.91
N MET A 127 15.88 -0.27 0.66
CA MET A 127 17.01 0.48 0.10
C MET A 127 18.25 0.40 1.00
N TYR A 128 18.11 0.62 2.30
CA TYR A 128 19.24 0.62 3.24
C TYR A 128 19.87 -0.77 3.43
N HIS A 129 19.13 -1.86 3.21
CA HIS A 129 19.65 -3.22 3.34
C HIS A 129 20.20 -3.79 2.02
N MET A 130 20.06 -3.05 0.92
CA MET A 130 20.59 -3.43 -0.40
C MET A 130 21.97 -2.82 -0.72
N ILE A 131 22.47 -1.92 0.14
CA ILE A 131 23.81 -1.29 0.06
C ILE A 131 24.81 -2.10 0.89
#